data_AF-A0A524EZP4-F1
#
_entry.id   AF-A0A524EZP4-F1
#
_cell.length_a   1.000
_cell.length_b   1.000
_cell.length_c   1.000
_cell.angle_alpha   90.00
_cell.angle_beta   90.00
_cell.angle_gamma   90.00
#
_symmetry.space_group_name_H-M   'P 1'
#
loop_
_entity.id
_entity.type
_entity.pdbx_description
1 polymer ?
#
loop_
_entity_poly.entity_id
_entity_poly.type
_entity_poly.pdbx_seq_one_letter_code
_entity_poly.pdbx_strand_id
1 'polypeptide(L)'
;MSEIKLPIIITKENCSRCHALIDWLDKNDVKYVEKDINDEDFVSQLLNDENFLGTFCDADGCIVNTPVVMYKGKYIFKELFGISGLREKEAEKLFGVS
;
A
#
# COMPACT_ATOMS: atom_id res chain seq x y z
N MET A 1 -17.97 -15.01 10.17
CA MET A 1 -16.50 -15.15 10.09
C MET A 1 -16.01 -13.92 9.38
N SER A 2 -15.35 -12.99 10.08
CA SER A 2 -14.82 -11.79 9.44
C SER A 2 -13.76 -12.23 8.43
N GLU A 3 -13.99 -11.96 7.15
CA GLU A 3 -12.99 -12.20 6.11
C GLU A 3 -11.69 -11.51 6.55
N ILE A 4 -10.63 -12.27 6.80
CA ILE A 4 -9.31 -11.72 7.04
C ILE A 4 -8.86 -11.17 5.67
N LYS A 5 -9.23 -9.92 5.38
CA LYS A 5 -8.77 -9.22 4.17
C LYS A 5 -7.30 -8.91 4.37
N LEU A 6 -6.44 -9.71 3.75
CA LEU A 6 -5.00 -9.45 3.70
C LEU A 6 -4.76 -8.03 3.18
N PRO A 7 -3.75 -7.31 3.71
CA PRO A 7 -3.35 -6.03 3.14
C PRO A 7 -2.89 -6.23 1.69
N ILE A 8 -3.28 -5.30 0.82
CA ILE A 8 -2.75 -5.22 -0.54
C ILE A 8 -1.66 -4.15 -0.55
N ILE A 9 -0.46 -4.52 -0.99
CA ILE A 9 0.67 -3.62 -1.17
C ILE A 9 0.74 -3.29 -2.65
N ILE A 10 0.42 -2.04 -2.97
CA ILE A 10 0.48 -1.50 -4.32
C ILE A 10 1.90 -1.02 -4.57
N THR A 11 2.60 -1.67 -5.48
CA THR A 11 4.00 -1.42 -5.81
C THR A 11 4.14 -0.97 -7.26
N LYS A 12 5.38 -0.68 -7.66
CA LYS A 12 5.75 -0.45 -9.06
C LYS A 12 7.19 -0.91 -9.23
N GLU A 13 7.57 -1.23 -10.47
CA GLU A 13 8.96 -1.53 -10.79
C GLU A 13 9.93 -0.41 -10.35
N ASN A 14 11.14 -0.80 -9.93
CA ASN A 14 12.21 0.12 -9.54
C ASN A 14 11.85 1.07 -8.40
N CYS A 15 11.08 0.59 -7.42
CA CYS A 15 10.65 1.36 -6.26
C CYS A 15 11.39 0.93 -4.98
N SER A 16 12.43 1.67 -4.60
CA SER A 16 13.23 1.36 -3.40
C SER A 16 12.41 1.33 -2.10
N ARG A 17 11.39 2.18 -1.99
CA ARG A 17 10.47 2.18 -0.83
C ARG A 17 9.56 0.96 -0.82
N CYS A 18 9.19 0.45 -1.99
CA CYS A 18 8.36 -0.75 -2.12
C CYS A 18 9.13 -1.97 -1.64
N HIS A 19 10.37 -2.14 -2.10
CA HIS A 19 11.26 -3.20 -1.61
C HIS A 19 11.48 -3.11 -0.10
N ALA A 20 11.74 -1.92 0.44
CA ALA A 20 11.93 -1.75 1.88
C ALA A 20 10.71 -2.18 2.72
N LEU A 21 9.49 -1.96 2.22
CA LEU A 21 8.26 -2.42 2.89
C LEU A 21 8.07 -3.92 2.75
N ILE A 22 8.28 -4.47 1.55
CA ILE A 22 8.19 -5.91 1.28
C ILE A 22 9.17 -6.68 2.16
N ASP A 23 10.44 -6.27 2.18
CA ASP A 23 11.49 -6.89 2.98
C ASP A 23 11.11 -6.88 4.48
N TRP A 24 10.51 -5.79 4.95
CA TRP A 24 10.04 -5.70 6.34
C TRP A 24 8.86 -6.62 6.60
N LEU A 25 7.89 -6.72 5.68
CA LEU A 25 6.73 -7.61 5.83
C LEU A 25 7.16 -9.08 5.85
N ASP A 26 8.02 -9.49 4.91
CA ASP A 26 8.54 -10.85 4.80
C ASP A 26 9.35 -11.24 6.04
N LYS A 27 10.20 -10.33 6.53
CA LYS A 27 10.99 -10.55 7.76
C LYS A 27 10.11 -10.78 8.99
N ASN A 28 8.91 -10.20 9.03
CA ASN A 28 7.99 -10.28 10.16
C ASN A 28 6.83 -11.27 9.93
N ASP A 29 6.92 -12.12 8.90
CA ASP A 29 5.88 -13.11 8.52
C ASP A 29 4.48 -12.51 8.36
N VAL A 30 4.41 -11.25 7.92
CA VAL A 30 3.15 -10.57 7.64
C VAL A 30 2.68 -10.99 6.26
N LYS A 31 1.52 -11.64 6.18
CA LYS A 31 0.93 -12.02 4.89
C LYS A 31 0.32 -10.81 4.18
N TYR A 32 0.60 -10.66 2.90
CA TYR A 32 0.05 -9.60 2.05
C TYR A 32 -0.21 -10.11 0.63
N VAL A 33 -0.88 -9.28 -0.17
CA VAL A 33 -1.00 -9.45 -1.62
C VAL A 33 -0.28 -8.29 -2.28
N GLU A 34 0.66 -8.57 -3.18
CA GLU A 34 1.29 -7.53 -3.99
C GLU A 34 0.50 -7.28 -5.28
N LYS A 35 0.38 -6.01 -5.66
CA LYS A 35 -0.22 -5.56 -6.92
C LYS A 35 0.61 -4.46 -7.55
N ASP A 36 0.92 -4.57 -8.84
CA ASP A 36 1.63 -3.53 -9.57
C ASP A 36 0.65 -2.43 -10.01
N ILE A 37 0.99 -1.18 -9.77
CA ILE A 37 0.23 -0.01 -10.24
C ILE A 37 0.26 0.16 -11.77
N ASN A 38 1.10 -0.60 -12.48
CA ASN A 38 1.14 -0.61 -13.94
C ASN A 38 0.33 -1.77 -14.55
N ASP A 39 -0.23 -2.65 -13.73
CA ASP A 39 -1.15 -3.70 -14.19
C ASP A 39 -2.49 -3.05 -14.62
N GLU A 40 -2.82 -3.12 -15.91
CA GLU A 40 -4.01 -2.46 -16.47
C GLU A 40 -5.32 -2.97 -15.87
N ASP A 41 -5.43 -4.27 -15.59
CA ASP A 41 -6.62 -4.87 -14.99
C ASP A 41 -6.80 -4.39 -13.55
N PHE A 42 -5.70 -4.23 -12.81
CA PHE A 42 -5.73 -3.70 -11.46
C PHE A 42 -5.99 -2.19 -11.43
N VAL A 43 -5.37 -1.42 -12.32
CA VAL A 43 -5.62 0.03 -12.45
C VAL A 43 -7.08 0.28 -12.78
N SER A 44 -7.67 -0.49 -13.69
CA SER A 44 -9.09 -0.41 -14.02
C SER A 44 -9.97 -0.62 -12.78
N GLN A 45 -9.61 -1.55 -11.89
CA GLN A 45 -10.32 -1.74 -10.61
C GLN A 45 -10.16 -0.53 -9.68
N LEU A 46 -8.96 0.03 -9.56
CA LEU A 46 -8.69 1.21 -8.72
C LEU A 46 -9.46 2.45 -9.19
N LEU A 47 -9.57 2.65 -10.50
CA LEU A 47 -10.33 3.75 -11.09
C LEU A 47 -11.84 3.63 -10.87
N ASN A 48 -12.32 2.46 -10.44
CA ASN A 48 -13.71 2.25 -10.02
C ASN A 48 -13.90 2.31 -8.49
N ASP A 49 -12.83 2.50 -7.70
CA ASP A 49 -12.90 2.63 -6.24
C ASP A 49 -13.00 4.10 -5.82
N GLU A 50 -14.16 4.51 -5.30
CA GLU A 50 -14.41 5.89 -4.85
C GLU A 50 -13.41 6.37 -3.78
N ASN A 51 -12.93 5.48 -2.90
CA ASN A 51 -11.94 5.84 -1.88
C ASN A 51 -10.56 6.09 -2.49
N PHE A 52 -10.21 5.31 -3.52
CA PHE A 52 -8.98 5.54 -4.27
C PHE A 52 -9.03 6.88 -4.99
N LEU A 53 -10.11 7.12 -5.74
CA LEU A 53 -10.31 8.36 -6.47
C LEU A 53 -10.26 9.57 -5.54
N GLY A 54 -11.00 9.53 -4.42
CA GLY A 54 -11.00 10.62 -3.44
C GLY A 54 -9.68 10.83 -2.70
N THR A 55 -8.78 9.84 -2.70
CA THR A 55 -7.47 9.93 -2.01
C THR A 55 -6.34 10.36 -2.94
N PHE A 56 -6.36 9.89 -4.20
CA PHE A 56 -5.22 10.01 -5.12
C PHE A 56 -5.51 10.77 -6.39
N CYS A 57 -6.78 11.06 -6.69
CA CYS A 57 -7.18 11.72 -7.92
C CYS A 57 -7.83 13.08 -7.65
N ASP A 58 -7.52 14.04 -8.49
CA ASP A 58 -8.15 15.37 -8.52
C ASP A 58 -8.55 15.74 -9.97
N ALA A 59 -8.83 17.02 -10.22
CA ALA A 59 -9.23 17.51 -11.54
C ALA A 59 -8.13 17.39 -12.60
N ASP A 60 -6.86 17.27 -12.21
CA ASP A 60 -5.69 17.22 -13.08
C ASP A 60 -5.22 15.78 -13.35
N GLY A 61 -5.61 14.83 -12.51
CA GLY A 61 -5.39 13.40 -12.72
C GLY A 61 -5.17 12.62 -11.43
N CYS A 62 -4.74 11.35 -11.57
CA CYS A 62 -4.42 10.48 -10.44
C CYS A 62 -2.90 10.42 -10.21
N ILE A 63 -2.43 10.86 -9.05
CA ILE A 63 -1.01 10.76 -8.67
C ILE A 63 -0.87 9.78 -7.51
N VAL A 64 -0.30 8.62 -7.80
CA VAL A 64 -0.05 7.57 -6.81
C VAL A 64 1.45 7.50 -6.49
N ASN A 65 1.80 7.79 -5.25
CA ASN A 65 3.15 7.57 -4.75
C ASN A 65 3.23 6.19 -4.11
N THR A 66 3.95 5.27 -4.74
CA THR A 66 4.16 3.91 -4.24
C THR A 66 5.28 3.87 -3.18
N PRO A 67 5.24 2.88 -2.26
CA PRO A 67 4.20 1.86 -2.11
C PRO A 67 2.94 2.39 -1.42
N VAL A 68 1.76 1.90 -1.78
CA VAL A 68 0.51 2.21 -1.07
C VAL A 68 -0.03 0.94 -0.42
N VAL A 69 -0.36 1.01 0.87
CA VAL A 69 -1.00 -0.10 1.57
C VAL A 69 -2.50 0.11 1.56
N MET A 70 -3.23 -0.77 0.89
CA MET A 70 -4.68 -0.87 1.02
C MET A 70 -4.99 -1.90 2.11
N TYR A 71 -5.50 -1.44 3.25
CA TYR A 71 -5.85 -2.32 4.36
C TYR A 71 -7.09 -1.82 5.10
N LYS A 72 -8.04 -2.72 5.35
CA LYS A 72 -9.31 -2.41 6.03
C LYS A 72 -10.07 -1.23 5.40
N GLY A 73 -10.07 -1.13 4.07
CA GLY A 73 -10.74 -0.07 3.31
C GLY A 73 -10.05 1.30 3.36
N LYS A 74 -8.82 1.36 3.85
CA LYS A 74 -8.00 2.59 3.90
C LYS A 74 -6.77 2.45 3.02
N TYR A 75 -6.34 3.56 2.45
CA TYR A 75 -5.09 3.70 1.73
C TYR A 75 -4.07 4.43 2.59
N ILE A 76 -2.92 3.79 2.82
CA ILE A 76 -1.91 4.26 3.77
C ILE A 76 -0.57 4.36 3.05
N PHE A 77 0.05 5.53 3.13
CA PHE A 77 1.38 5.80 2.56
C PHE A 77 2.18 6.76 3.43
N LYS A 78 1.64 7.98 3.63
CA LYS A 78 2.33 9.09 4.30
C LYS A 78 2.74 8.78 5.74
N GLU A 79 1.97 7.96 6.44
CA GLU A 79 2.21 7.62 7.84
C GLU A 79 3.31 6.55 7.99
N LEU A 80 3.43 5.66 7.00
CA LEU A 80 4.40 4.57 6.98
C LEU A 80 5.81 5.04 6.60
N PHE A 81 5.94 6.12 5.84
CA PHE A 81 7.22 6.58 5.32
C PHE A 81 7.58 7.99 5.79
N GLY A 82 8.75 8.12 6.42
CA GLY A 82 9.39 9.40 6.72
C GLY A 82 10.49 9.75 5.72
N ILE A 83 11.21 10.84 6.03
CA ILE A 83 12.40 11.27 5.28
C ILE A 83 13.48 10.17 5.30
N SER A 84 13.59 9.46 6.42
CA SER A 84 14.57 8.38 6.65
C SER A 84 14.12 7.00 6.14
N GLY A 85 12.98 6.88 5.43
CA GLY A 85 12.45 5.60 4.95
C GLY A 85 11.29 5.07 5.79
N LEU A 86 11.15 3.74 5.83
CA LEU A 86 10.06 3.04 6.52
C LEU A 86 10.11 3.32 8.03
N ARG A 87 8.96 3.68 8.61
CA ARG A 87 8.79 3.85 10.05
C ARG A 87 8.34 2.52 10.65
N GLU A 88 9.30 1.69 11.07
CA GLU A 88 9.03 0.34 11.58
C GLU A 88 7.97 0.33 12.69
N LYS A 89 8.03 1.26 13.65
CA LYS A 89 7.02 1.37 14.73
C LYS A 89 5.59 1.61 14.23
N GLU A 90 5.42 2.31 13.11
CA GLU A 90 4.09 2.53 12.53
C GLU A 90 3.64 1.31 11.74
N ALA A 91 4.57 0.60 11.08
CA ALA A 91 4.30 -0.68 10.44
C ALA A 91 3.91 -1.76 11.46
N GLU A 92 4.62 -1.86 12.59
CA GLU A 92 4.32 -2.75 13.72
C GLU A 92 2.87 -2.55 14.20
N LYS A 93 2.49 -1.29 14.48
CA LYS A 93 1.12 -0.95 14.89
C LYS A 93 0.09 -1.29 13.82
N LEU A 94 0.41 -1.03 12.56
CA LEU A 94 -0.52 -1.24 11.45
C LEU A 94 -0.81 -2.73 11.23
N PHE A 95 0.24 -3.54 11.24
CA PHE A 95 0.17 -4.98 10.95
C PHE A 95 0.02 -5.85 12.21
N GLY A 96 0.13 -5.27 13.40
CA GLY A 96 -0.01 -5.98 14.67
C GLY A 96 1.20 -6.85 15.02
N VAL A 97 2.39 -6.46 14.55
CA VAL A 97 3.67 -7.12 14.87
C VAL A 97 4.18 -6.56 16.20
N SER A 98 4.57 -7.43 17.13
CA SER A 98 5.00 -7.09 18.50
C SER A 98 6.37 -7.65 18.81
#